data_AF-A0AAW1E8Z1-F1
#
_entry.id   AF-A0AAW1E8Z1-F1
#
_cell.length_a   1.000
_cell.length_b   1.000
_cell.length_c   1.000
_cell.angle_alpha   90.00
_cell.angle_beta   90.00
_cell.angle_gamma   90.00
#
_symmetry.space_group_name_H-M   'P 1'
#
loop_
_entity.id
_entity.type
_entity.pdbx_description
1 polymer ?
#
loop_
_entity_poly.entity_id
_entity_poly.type
_entity_poly.pdbx_seq_one_letter_code
_entity_poly.pdbx_strand_id
1 'polypeptide(L)' 'EFADSLGIPFLETSAKNATNVEQAFMTMAAEIKKRMGPGATAGGGEKSNVKLTPGTTVKPSPGGCC' A
#
# COMPACT_ATOMS: atom_id res chain seq x y z
N GLU A 1 8.90 20.81 -20.08
CA GLU A 1 9.78 19.93 -20.88
C GLU A 1 10.45 18.78 -20.11
N PHE A 2 10.79 18.88 -18.81
CA PHE A 2 11.36 17.72 -18.07
C PHE A 2 10.35 16.63 -17.70
N ALA A 3 9.15 17.01 -17.25
CA ALA A 3 8.11 16.03 -16.95
C ALA A 3 7.47 15.46 -18.22
N ASP A 4 7.38 16.26 -19.29
CA ASP A 4 6.89 15.81 -20.60
C ASP A 4 7.79 14.70 -21.16
N SER A 5 9.12 14.84 -21.02
CA SER A 5 10.08 13.81 -21.45
C SER A 5 10.03 12.53 -20.61
N LEU A 6 9.50 12.60 -19.38
CA LEU A 6 9.30 11.46 -18.48
C LEU A 6 7.85 10.92 -18.50
N GLY A 7 6.95 11.54 -19.28
CA GLY A 7 5.53 11.19 -19.30
C GLY A 7 4.80 11.43 -17.98
N ILE A 8 5.26 12.38 -17.17
CA ILE A 8 4.65 12.72 -15.88
C ILE A 8 3.51 13.72 -16.12
N PRO A 9 2.26 13.40 -15.74
CA PRO A 9 1.13 14.29 -15.93
C PRO A 9 1.20 15.49 -14.96
N PHE A 10 0.66 16.62 -15.40
CA PHE A 10 0.57 17.85 -14.61
C PHE A 10 -0.85 18.19 -14.20
N LEU A 11 -0.95 18.77 -13.00
CA LEU A 11 -2.18 19.39 -12.52
C LEU A 11 -1.83 20.61 -11.67
N GLU A 12 -2.27 21.79 -12.11
CA GLU A 12 -2.10 23.02 -11.34
C GLU A 12 -3.12 23.07 -10.19
N THR A 13 -2.65 23.36 -8.98
CA THR A 13 -3.50 23.41 -7.78
C THR A 13 -3.20 24.65 -6.95
N SER A 14 -4.19 25.15 -6.23
CA SER A 14 -4.01 26.20 -5.23
C SER A 14 -4.62 25.75 -3.92
N ALA A 15 -3.76 25.42 -2.95
CA ALA A 15 -4.20 25.09 -1.59
C ALA A 15 -4.91 26.29 -0.93
N LYS A 16 -4.44 27.51 -1.21
CA LYS A 16 -5.03 28.75 -0.67
C LYS A 16 -6.46 28.98 -1.16
N ASN A 17 -6.71 28.70 -2.44
CA ASN A 17 -8.00 28.95 -3.08
C ASN A 17 -8.84 27.68 -3.25
N ALA A 18 -8.43 26.57 -2.62
CA ALA A 18 -9.02 25.24 -2.79
C ALA A 18 -9.21 24.80 -4.26
N THR A 19 -8.39 25.31 -5.17
CA THR A 19 -8.54 25.06 -6.61
C THR A 19 -7.85 23.74 -6.97
N ASN A 20 -8.59 22.84 -7.63
CA ASN A 20 -8.13 21.55 -8.15
C ASN A 20 -7.55 20.58 -7.10
N VAL A 21 -7.69 20.86 -5.80
CA VAL A 21 -7.15 20.00 -4.72
C VAL A 21 -7.84 18.64 -4.69
N GLU A 22 -9.17 18.62 -4.77
CA GLU A 22 -9.95 17.38 -4.80
C GLU A 22 -9.66 16.56 -6.06
N GLN A 23 -9.64 17.21 -7.23
CA GLN A 23 -9.28 16.58 -8.48
C GLN A 23 -7.86 15.97 -8.41
N ALA A 24 -6.90 16.67 -7.80
CA ALA A 24 -5.54 16.17 -7.64
C ALA A 24 -5.50 14.91 -6.79
N PHE A 25 -6.23 14.91 -5.69
CA PHE A 25 -6.33 13.76 -4.80
C PHE A 25 -6.95 12.55 -5.50
N MET A 26 -8.08 12.74 -6.20
CA MET A 26 -8.75 11.67 -6.95
C MET A 26 -7.88 11.13 -8.10
N THR A 27 -7.20 12.01 -8.83
CA THR A 27 -6.31 11.63 -9.94
C THR A 27 -5.14 10.80 -9.44
N MET A 28 -4.51 11.22 -8.34
CA MET A 28 -3.40 10.48 -7.72
C MET A 28 -3.86 9.10 -7.23
N ALA A 29 -5.00 9.02 -6.55
CA ALA A 29 -5.56 7.76 -6.07
C ALA A 29 -5.89 6.79 -7.22
N ALA A 30 -6.47 7.31 -8.31
CA ALA A 30 -6.80 6.53 -9.50
C ALA A 30 -5.53 5.96 -10.17
N GLU A 31 -4.47 6.77 -10.31
CA GLU A 31 -3.21 6.31 -10.90
C GLU A 31 -2.49 5.28 -10.02
N ILE A 32 -2.52 5.45 -8.68
CA ILE A 32 -2.03 4.43 -7.75
C ILE A 32 -2.81 3.12 -7.94
N LYS A 33 -4.15 3.19 -7.95
CA LYS A 33 -5.01 2.02 -8.16
C LYS A 33 -4.71 1.32 -9.50
N LYS A 34 -4.54 2.09 -10.58
CA LYS A 34 -4.23 1.57 -11.92
C LYS A 34 -2.91 0.80 -11.95
N ARG A 35 -1.86 1.31 -11.27
CA ARG A 35 -0.56 0.62 -11.14
C ARG A 35 -0.63 -0.63 -10.28
N MET A 36 -1.46 -0.59 -9.24
CA MET A 36 -1.66 -1.68 -8.29
C MET A 36 -2.42 -2.89 -8.91
N GLY A 37 -3.07 -2.72 -10.06
CA GLY A 37 -3.80 -3.77 -10.77
C GLY A 37 -4.96 -4.38 -9.97
N PRO A 38 -5.76 -5.29 -10.55
CA PRO A 38 -6.84 -5.99 -9.85
C PRO A 38 -6.38 -6.91 -8.69
N GLY A 39 -5.08 -6.97 -8.39
CA GLY A 39 -4.52 -7.88 -7.38
C GLY A 39 -4.02 -7.20 -6.10
N ALA A 40 -3.59 -5.94 -6.11
CA ALA A 40 -3.01 -5.34 -4.90
C ALA A 40 -4.03 -4.74 -3.92
N THR A 41 -5.31 -4.66 -4.30
CA THR A 41 -6.42 -4.42 -3.34
C THR A 41 -7.13 -5.71 -2.91
N ALA A 42 -6.74 -6.86 -3.49
CA ALA A 42 -7.09 -8.17 -2.96
C ALA A 42 -6.17 -8.52 -1.78
N GLY A 43 -6.21 -7.69 -0.72
CA GLY A 43 -5.77 -8.06 0.63
C GLY A 43 -6.68 -9.10 1.26
N GLY A 44 -6.96 -10.16 0.51
CA GLY A 44 -7.89 -11.24 0.81
C GLY A 44 -7.77 -12.32 -0.26
N GLY A 45 -6.55 -12.71 -0.63
CA GLY A 45 -6.38 -13.54 -1.82
C GLY A 45 -5.05 -14.26 -2.00
N GLU A 46 -4.17 -14.34 -0.99
CA GLU A 46 -3.20 -15.42 -0.94
C GLU A 46 -3.02 -15.81 0.52
N LYS A 47 -3.99 -16.57 1.02
CA LYS A 47 -3.69 -17.50 2.10
C LYS A 47 -2.72 -18.49 1.48
N SER A 48 -1.43 -18.18 1.52
CA SER A 48 -0.41 -19.23 1.61
C SER A 48 -0.98 -20.21 2.63
N ASN A 49 -1.34 -21.42 2.18
CA ASN A 49 -1.74 -22.49 3.09
C ASN A 49 -0.49 -22.87 3.88
N VAL A 50 -0.05 -21.97 4.75
CA VAL A 50 0.94 -22.21 5.78
C VAL A 50 0.20 -23.10 6.75
N LYS A 51 0.38 -24.41 6.58
CA LYS A 51 -0.08 -25.39 7.53
C LYS A 51 0.66 -25.10 8.85
N LEU A 52 0.04 -24.30 9.72
CA LEU A 52 0.57 -24.08 11.07
C LEU A 52 0.61 -25.44 11.75
N THR A 53 1.81 -26.00 11.89
CA THR A 53 2.01 -27.16 12.76
C THR A 53 1.63 -26.75 14.17
N PRO A 54 0.74 -27.48 14.86
CA PRO A 54 0.44 -27.21 16.26
C PRO A 54 1.76 -27.20 17.05
N GLY A 55 2.08 -26.06 17.67
CA GLY A 55 3.25 -25.95 18.50
C GLY A 55 3.14 -26.89 19.69
N THR A 56 4.21 -27.63 19.98
CA THR A 56 4.32 -28.41 21.21
C THR A 56 4.47 -27.47 22.41
N THR A 57 3.71 -27.71 23.46
CA THR A 57 3.80 -26.98 24.74
C THR A 57 5.24 -27.01 25.26
N VAL A 58 5.85 -25.83 25.40
CA VAL A 58 7.16 -25.70 26.07
C VAL A 58 7.01 -26.11 27.53
N LYS A 59 7.71 -27.18 27.91
CA LYS A 59 7.79 -27.61 29.31
C LYS A 59 8.54 -26.52 30.09
N PRO A 60 8.00 -25.99 31.21
CA PRO A 60 8.70 -24.97 31.98
C PRO A 60 9.96 -25.59 32.57
N SER A 61 11.11 -25.25 32.01
CA SER A 61 12.41 -25.46 32.66
C SER A 61 12.67 -24.25 33.56
N PRO A 62 13.02 -24.45 34.84
CA PRO A 62 13.24 -23.35 35.75
C PRO A 62 14.62 -22.74 35.47
N GLY A 63 14.64 -21.47 35.07
CA GLY A 63 15.82 -20.62 35.14
C GLY A 63 16.46 -20.25 33.81
N GLY A 64 16.67 -18.94 33.60
CA GLY A 64 17.63 -18.45 32.62
C GLY A 64 17.34 -17.07 32.04
N CYS A 65 17.87 -16.04 32.71
CA CYS A 65 18.36 -14.72 32.26
C CYS A 65 17.67 -13.90 31.14
N CYS A 66 17.37 -12.65 31.52
CA CYS A 66 17.44 -11.37 30.79
C CYS A 66 16.71 -11.22 29.45
#